data_AF-A0A4Q9XY72-F1
#
_entry.id   AF-A0A4Q9XY72-F1
#
_cell.length_a   1.000
_cell.length_b   1.000
_cell.length_c   1.000
_cell.angle_alpha   90.00
_cell.angle_beta   90.00
_cell.angle_gamma   90.00
#
_symmetry.space_group_name_H-M   'P 1'
#
loop_
_entity.id
_entity.type
_entity.pdbx_description
1 polymer ?
#
loop_
_entity_poly.entity_id
_entity_poly.type
_entity_poly.pdbx_seq_one_letter_code
_entity_poly.pdbx_strand_id
1 'polypeptide(L)'
;MKIKVDSKGKIIGYVLIGDNPDYDTAVDINTLPEDFFDNFSPEYYLFVNGNVVTNPNYVTPVEPTPDSGPTAEQESLTAMAQQMADQQQHIASLEKALTALAQGGTKS
;
A
#
# COMPACT_ATOMS: atom_id res chain seq x y z
N MET A 1 28.01 -15.55 -8.79
CA MET A 1 26.88 -14.62 -8.56
C MET A 1 27.45 -13.24 -8.29
N LYS A 2 26.70 -12.16 -8.53
CA LYS A 2 27.07 -10.83 -8.02
C LYS A 2 26.00 -10.34 -7.04
N ILE A 3 26.44 -9.70 -5.95
CA ILE A 3 25.55 -9.11 -4.95
C ILE A 3 25.64 -7.59 -4.98
N LYS A 4 24.57 -6.95 -4.54
CA LYS A 4 24.53 -5.52 -4.24
C LYS A 4 24.54 -5.37 -2.73
N VAL A 5 25.49 -4.58 -2.23
CA VAL A 5 25.72 -4.39 -0.80
C VAL A 5 25.57 -2.92 -0.47
N ASP A 6 24.93 -2.61 0.66
CA ASP A 6 24.85 -1.24 1.16
C ASP A 6 26.15 -0.80 1.87
N SER A 7 26.20 0.45 2.34
CA SER A 7 27.36 1.00 3.06
C SER A 7 27.68 0.34 4.40
N LYS A 8 26.78 -0.50 4.92
CA LYS A 8 26.92 -1.23 6.19
C LYS A 8 27.20 -2.73 5.97
N GLY A 9 27.41 -3.15 4.73
CA GLY A 9 27.63 -4.55 4.41
C GLY A 9 26.35 -5.38 4.26
N LYS A 10 25.16 -4.78 4.28
CA LYS A 10 23.89 -5.51 4.11
C LYS A 10 23.67 -5.85 2.65
N ILE A 11 23.29 -7.10 2.38
CA ILE A 11 22.95 -7.53 1.03
C ILE A 11 21.52 -7.06 0.72
N ILE A 12 21.38 -6.22 -0.30
CA ILE A 12 20.08 -5.65 -0.72
C ILE A 12 19.60 -6.22 -2.07
N GLY A 13 20.40 -7.06 -2.70
CA GLY A 13 20.03 -7.80 -3.90
C GLY A 13 21.12 -8.75 -4.37
N TYR A 14 20.77 -9.65 -5.28
CA TYR A 14 21.74 -10.44 -6.05
C TYR A 14 21.32 -10.63 -7.51
N VAL A 15 22.28 -10.95 -8.37
CA VAL A 15 22.06 -11.40 -9.75
C VAL A 15 22.84 -12.69 -10.00
N LEU A 16 22.16 -13.71 -10.51
CA LEU A 16 22.75 -15.02 -10.83
C LEU A 16 23.47 -14.99 -12.19
N ILE A 17 22.86 -14.36 -13.18
CA ILE A 17 23.30 -14.32 -14.58
C ILE A 17 23.19 -12.88 -15.08
N GLY A 18 24.14 -12.47 -15.93
CA GLY A 18 24.19 -11.15 -16.53
C GLY A 18 25.13 -10.20 -15.80
N ASP A 19 25.36 -9.04 -16.41
CA ASP A 19 26.14 -7.97 -15.83
C ASP A 19 25.20 -6.81 -15.51
N ASN A 20 25.20 -6.39 -14.24
CA ASN A 20 24.46 -5.22 -13.79
C ASN A 20 25.45 -4.32 -13.05
N PRO A 21 25.64 -3.06 -13.48
CA PRO A 21 26.63 -2.17 -12.89
C PRO A 21 26.36 -1.87 -11.41
N ASP A 22 25.13 -2.05 -10.94
CA ASP A 22 24.77 -1.89 -9.53
C ASP A 22 25.21 -3.07 -8.63
N TYR A 23 25.69 -4.16 -9.24
CA TYR A 23 26.07 -5.40 -8.56
C TYR A 23 27.54 -5.66 -8.87
N ASP A 24 28.42 -5.18 -8.01
CA ASP A 24 29.87 -5.16 -8.23
C ASP A 24 30.62 -6.26 -7.46
N THR A 25 29.97 -6.85 -6.45
CA THR A 25 30.61 -7.78 -5.52
C THR A 25 30.39 -9.21 -5.97
N ALA A 26 31.44 -9.84 -6.53
CA ALA A 26 31.40 -11.24 -6.94
C ALA A 26 31.48 -12.18 -5.74
N VAL A 27 30.55 -13.15 -5.68
CA VAL A 27 30.50 -14.18 -4.64
C VAL A 27 30.36 -15.56 -5.28
N ASP A 28 31.12 -16.51 -4.75
CA ASP A 28 31.00 -17.92 -5.11
C ASP A 28 29.70 -18.48 -4.53
N ILE A 29 28.91 -19.14 -5.37
CA ILE A 29 27.64 -19.74 -4.95
C ILE A 29 27.85 -20.84 -3.91
N ASN A 30 29.01 -21.50 -3.93
CA ASN A 30 29.33 -22.60 -3.02
C ASN A 30 29.69 -22.13 -1.60
N THR A 31 29.87 -20.81 -1.39
CA THR A 31 30.18 -20.24 -0.08
C THR A 31 28.97 -19.59 0.59
N LEU A 32 27.80 -19.65 -0.05
CA LEU A 32 26.56 -19.13 0.49
C LEU A 32 26.00 -20.05 1.57
N PRO A 33 25.25 -19.50 2.55
CA PRO A 33 24.36 -20.29 3.39
C PRO A 33 23.44 -21.18 2.54
N GLU A 34 23.18 -22.41 3.01
CA GLU A 34 22.36 -23.39 2.27
C GLU A 34 20.95 -22.85 1.98
N ASP A 35 20.42 -22.04 2.89
CA ASP A 35 19.11 -21.41 2.81
C ASP A 35 19.13 -20.02 2.14
N PHE A 36 20.25 -19.61 1.54
CA PHE A 36 20.40 -18.26 0.98
C PHE A 36 19.29 -17.91 0.00
N PHE A 37 19.01 -18.80 -0.96
CA PHE A 37 18.03 -18.54 -2.01
C PHE A 37 16.59 -18.65 -1.52
N ASP A 38 16.32 -19.55 -0.59
CA ASP A 38 14.98 -19.78 -0.05
C ASP A 38 14.56 -18.67 0.92
N ASN A 39 15.51 -18.15 1.70
CA ASN A 39 15.27 -17.14 2.72
C ASN A 39 15.73 -15.73 2.31
N PHE A 40 16.04 -15.51 1.03
CA PHE A 40 16.52 -14.19 0.61
C PHE A 40 15.44 -13.13 0.80
N SER A 41 15.71 -12.21 1.72
CA SER A 41 15.06 -10.90 1.83
C SER A 41 16.15 -9.83 1.86
N PRO A 42 15.90 -8.62 1.31
CA PRO A 42 16.79 -7.49 1.52
C PRO A 42 17.14 -7.34 3.00
N GLU A 43 18.43 -7.10 3.28
CA GLU A 43 19.02 -6.95 4.62
C GLU A 43 19.07 -8.20 5.51
N TYR A 44 18.54 -9.35 5.07
CA TYR A 44 18.57 -10.60 5.85
C TYR A 44 19.98 -11.19 5.96
N TYR A 45 20.83 -10.96 4.95
CA TYR A 45 22.21 -11.39 4.93
C TYR A 45 23.17 -10.19 4.93
N LEU A 46 24.36 -10.38 5.51
CA LEU A 46 25.49 -9.46 5.48
C LEU A 46 26.63 -10.05 4.65
N PHE A 47 27.37 -9.19 3.98
CA PHE A 47 28.65 -9.50 3.37
C PHE A 47 29.78 -8.98 4.25
N VAL A 48 30.49 -9.88 4.92
CA VAL A 48 31.55 -9.54 5.88
C VAL A 48 32.79 -10.39 5.61
N ASN A 49 33.94 -9.73 5.44
CA ASN A 49 35.23 -10.40 5.22
C ASN A 49 35.20 -11.43 4.07
N GLY A 50 34.50 -11.12 2.97
CA GLY A 50 34.39 -12.00 1.81
C GLY A 50 33.36 -13.13 1.94
N ASN A 51 32.62 -13.21 3.05
CA ASN A 51 31.64 -14.26 3.31
C ASN A 51 30.23 -13.69 3.47
N VAL A 52 29.24 -14.48 3.08
CA VAL A 52 27.82 -14.19 3.30
C VAL A 52 27.37 -14.85 4.60
N VAL A 53 26.86 -14.05 5.54
CA VAL A 53 26.40 -14.51 6.86
C VAL A 53 25.02 -13.94 7.17
N THR A 54 24.23 -14.61 8.00
CA THR A 54 22.93 -14.08 8.45
C THR A 54 23.11 -12.79 9.25
N ASN A 55 22.26 -11.80 9.02
CA ASN A 55 22.23 -10.56 9.79
C ASN A 55 21.53 -10.81 11.14
N PRO A 56 22.24 -10.79 12.28
CA PRO A 56 21.63 -11.02 13.60
C PRO A 56 20.69 -9.89 14.02
N ASN A 57 20.78 -8.72 13.36
CA ASN A 57 19.94 -7.55 13.60
C ASN A 57 18.85 -7.41 12.53
N TYR A 58 18.56 -8.48 11.78
CA TYR A 58 17.47 -8.44 10.82
C TYR A 58 16.15 -8.26 11.54
N VAL A 59 15.38 -7.28 11.07
CA VAL A 59 14.00 -7.05 11.49
C VAL A 59 13.15 -7.24 10.25
N THR A 60 12.22 -8.20 10.29
CA THR A 60 11.27 -8.41 9.21
C THR A 60 10.53 -7.10 8.93
N PRO A 61 10.55 -6.59 7.69
CA PRO A 61 9.77 -5.42 7.33
C PRO A 61 8.30 -5.66 7.68
N VAL A 62 7.73 -4.77 8.48
CA VAL A 62 6.30 -4.79 8.74
C VAL A 62 5.65 -4.19 7.51
N GLU A 63 4.91 -4.99 6.75
CA GLU A 63 4.08 -4.44 5.68
C GLU A 63 3.06 -3.47 6.30
N PRO A 64 2.88 -2.27 5.73
CA PRO A 64 1.82 -1.39 6.19
C PRO A 64 0.49 -2.14 5.99
N THR A 65 -0.26 -2.30 7.07
CA THR A 65 -1.64 -2.79 6.95
C THR A 65 -2.41 -1.82 6.06
N PRO A 66 -3.18 -2.31 5.06
CA PRO A 66 -4.04 -1.45 4.27
C PRO A 66 -4.94 -0.64 5.21
N ASP A 67 -5.10 0.66 4.92
CA ASP A 67 -6.10 1.45 5.62
C ASP A 67 -7.47 0.78 5.40
N SER A 68 -8.13 0.47 6.50
CA SER A 68 -9.43 -0.21 6.50
C SER A 68 -10.58 0.80 6.45
N GLY A 69 -10.28 2.10 6.48
CA GLY A 69 -11.25 3.17 6.38
C GLY A 69 -11.84 3.31 4.97
N PRO A 70 -13.00 3.98 4.85
CA PRO A 70 -13.56 4.31 3.55
C PRO A 70 -12.61 5.21 2.76
N THR A 71 -12.57 5.03 1.45
CA THR A 71 -11.80 5.94 0.58
C THR A 71 -12.50 7.29 0.46
N ALA A 72 -11.75 8.32 0.04
CA ALA A 72 -12.32 9.63 -0.23
C ALA A 72 -13.47 9.57 -1.26
N GLU A 73 -13.38 8.67 -2.24
CA GLU A 73 -14.45 8.44 -3.23
C GLU A 73 -15.70 7.85 -2.58
N GLN A 74 -15.55 6.91 -1.65
CA GLN A 74 -16.67 6.30 -0.92
C GLN A 74 -17.37 7.30 0.00
N GLU A 75 -16.60 8.16 0.68
CA GLU A 75 -17.13 9.26 1.48
C GLU A 75 -17.88 10.28 0.60
N SER A 76 -17.31 10.65 -0.54
CA SER A 76 -17.93 11.54 -1.52
C SER A 76 -19.25 10.98 -2.07
N LEU A 77 -19.29 9.69 -2.42
CA LEU A 77 -20.51 9.02 -2.87
C LEU A 77 -21.60 9.04 -1.79
N THR A 78 -21.20 8.79 -0.54
CA THR A 78 -22.13 8.78 0.60
C THR A 78 -22.68 10.19 0.86
N ALA A 79 -21.82 11.21 0.82
CA ALA A 79 -22.25 12.60 0.95
C ALA A 79 -23.21 13.01 -0.17
N MET A 80 -22.95 12.60 -1.41
CA MET A 80 -23.85 12.86 -2.54
C MET A 80 -25.20 12.16 -2.37
N ALA A 81 -25.20 10.90 -1.91
CA ALA A 81 -26.43 10.18 -1.62
C ALA A 81 -27.27 10.87 -0.53
N GLN A 82 -26.62 11.33 0.55
CA GLN A 82 -27.28 12.09 1.61
C GLN A 82 -27.88 13.39 1.09
N GLN A 83 -27.12 14.15 0.30
CA GLN A 83 -27.61 15.39 -0.31
C GLN A 83 -28.83 15.14 -1.20
N MET A 84 -28.84 14.07 -2.00
CA MET A 84 -29.99 13.71 -2.83
C MET A 84 -31.21 13.32 -1.99
N ALA A 85 -31.03 12.65 -0.85
CA ALA A 85 -32.12 12.32 0.05
C ALA A 85 -32.73 13.58 0.67
N ASP A 86 -31.90 14.51 1.15
CA ASP A 86 -32.33 15.77 1.73
C ASP A 86 -33.08 16.64 0.70
N GLN A 87 -32.58 16.67 -0.55
CA GLN A 87 -33.24 17.36 -1.66
C GLN A 87 -34.64 16.79 -1.96
N GLN A 88 -34.79 15.46 -1.95
CA GLN A 88 -36.10 14.82 -2.16
C GLN A 88 -37.09 15.16 -1.04
N GLN A 89 -36.65 15.19 0.21
CA GLN A 89 -37.51 15.58 1.34
C GLN A 89 -37.96 17.05 1.22
N HIS A 90 -37.05 17.94 0.82
CA HIS A 90 -37.38 19.34 0.61
C HIS A 90 -38.41 19.53 -0.52
N ILE A 91 -38.24 18.83 -1.65
CA ILE A 91 -39.19 18.85 -2.78
C ILE A 91 -40.57 18.39 -2.32
N ALA A 92 -40.66 17.26 -1.60
CA ALA A 92 -41.93 16.75 -1.09
C ALA A 92 -42.63 17.76 -0.15
N SER A 93 -41.87 18.48 0.68
CA SER A 93 -42.40 19.54 1.55
C SER A 93 -42.96 20.72 0.73
N LEU A 94 -42.26 21.13 -0.33
CA LEU A 94 -42.73 22.18 -1.22
C LEU A 94 -44.01 21.77 -1.96
N GLU A 95 -44.06 20.54 -2.49
CA GLU A 95 -45.25 20.00 -3.17
C GLU A 95 -46.47 19.99 -2.24
N LYS A 96 -46.27 19.60 -0.97
CA LYS A 96 -47.33 19.62 0.05
C LYS A 96 -47.81 21.04 0.35
N ALA A 97 -46.90 22.00 0.48
CA ALA A 97 -47.24 23.40 0.73
C ALA A 97 -48.03 24.01 -0.46
N LEU A 98 -47.59 23.75 -1.69
CA LEU A 98 -48.29 24.19 -2.91
C LEU A 98 -49.70 23.59 -2.99
N THR A 99 -49.84 22.30 -2.67
CA THR A 99 -51.14 21.62 -2.64
C THR A 99 -52.09 22.25 -1.61
N ALA A 100 -51.59 22.54 -0.41
CA ALA A 100 -52.38 23.19 0.64
C ALA A 100 -52.81 24.61 0.25
N LEU A 101 -51.93 25.37 -0.39
CA LEU A 101 -52.24 26.72 -0.88
C LEU A 101 -53.34 26.68 -1.95
N ALA A 102 -53.24 25.76 -2.91
CA ALA A 102 -54.25 25.58 -3.96
C ALA A 102 -55.62 25.19 -3.39
N GLN A 103 -55.66 24.40 -2.32
CA GLN A 103 -56.89 24.02 -1.61
C GLN A 103 -57.46 25.16 -0.73
N GLY A 104 -56.62 26.06 -0.23
CA GLY A 104 -57.03 27.22 0.56
C GLY A 104 -57.62 28.35 -0.28
N GLY A 105 -57.12 28.54 -1.52
CA GLY A 105 -57.56 29.60 -2.43
C GLY A 105 -58.94 29.38 -3.08
N THR A 106 -59.53 28.20 -2.96
CA THR A 106 -60.85 27.85 -3.54
C THR A 106 -62.02 28.07 -2.58
N LYS A 107 -61.79 28.66 -1.39
CA LYS A 107 -62.81 28.93 -0.36
C LYS A 107 -63.24 30.41 -0.25
N SER A 108 -62.95 31.23 -1.25
CA SER A 108 -63.40 32.65 -1.31
C SER A 108 -64.50 32.85 -2.34
#